data_AF-A0A965VFQ6-F1
#
_entry.id   AF-A0A965VFQ6-F1
#
_cell.length_a   1.000
_cell.length_b   1.000
_cell.length_c   1.000
_cell.angle_alpha   90.00
_cell.angle_beta   90.00
_cell.angle_gamma   90.00
#
_symmetry.space_group_name_H-M   'P 1'
#
loop_
_entity.id
_entity.type
_entity.pdbx_description
1 polymer ?
#
loop_
_entity_poly.entity_id
_entity_poly.type
_entity_poly.pdbx_seq_one_letter_code
_entity_poly.pdbx_strand_id
1 'polypeptide(L)'
;SFRSRIALSLLQVHAAAIAAAAVLAQLKGDAWWDGTAAWWLSARGGSALGGMTGLLARSEYLTNLLTHAITLCEAFIAIGIWFAPTQRIAARTALVAWPLIGLAAGEPLWGLAMAIFAVPLAELPACGNGSTEPVATGASATARA
;
A
#
# COMPACT_ATOMS: atom_id res chain seq x y z
N SER A 1 3.06 -24.10 0.33
CA SER A 1 1.94 -24.90 0.87
C SER A 1 0.61 -24.27 0.52
N PHE A 2 -0.43 -25.05 0.23
CA PHE A 2 -1.80 -24.57 -0.07
C PHE A 2 -2.32 -23.59 1.00
N ARG A 3 -2.06 -23.88 2.28
CA ARG A 3 -2.44 -23.02 3.42
C ARG A 3 -1.84 -21.61 3.34
N SER A 4 -0.58 -21.52 2.92
CA SER A 4 0.11 -20.23 2.76
C SER A 4 -0.47 -19.42 1.60
N ARG A 5 -0.91 -20.06 0.52
CA ARG A 5 -1.61 -19.38 -0.57
C ARG A 5 -2.95 -18.81 -0.11
N ILE A 6 -3.74 -19.60 0.62
CA ILE A 6 -5.01 -19.12 1.20
C ILE A 6 -4.77 -17.94 2.15
N ALA A 7 -3.79 -18.05 3.05
CA ALA A 7 -3.48 -16.98 4.00
C ALA A 7 -3.12 -15.66 3.30
N LEU A 8 -2.28 -15.72 2.26
CA LEU A 8 -1.92 -14.54 1.46
C LEU A 8 -3.12 -13.96 0.70
N SER A 9 -3.97 -14.81 0.11
CA SER A 9 -5.18 -14.35 -0.58
C SER A 9 -6.15 -13.68 0.39
N LEU A 10 -6.33 -14.21 1.60
CA LEU A 10 -7.17 -13.58 2.62
C LEU A 10 -6.58 -12.23 3.06
N LEU A 11 -5.28 -12.16 3.28
CA LEU A 11 -4.58 -10.92 3.64
C LEU A 11 -4.77 -9.84 2.57
N GLN A 12 -4.59 -10.22 1.30
CA GLN A 12 -4.79 -9.35 0.15
C GLN A 12 -6.24 -8.86 0.03
N VAL A 13 -7.23 -9.74 0.21
CA VAL A 13 -8.65 -9.37 0.16
C VAL A 13 -9.00 -8.39 1.28
N HIS A 14 -8.49 -8.60 2.50
CA HIS A 14 -8.74 -7.68 3.61
C HIS A 14 -8.09 -6.32 3.37
N ALA A 15 -6.83 -6.30 2.93
CA ALA A 15 -6.13 -5.07 2.57
C ALA A 15 -6.88 -4.28 1.49
N ALA A 16 -7.35 -4.97 0.43
CA ALA A 16 -8.14 -4.38 -0.63
C ALA A 16 -9.49 -3.85 -0.14
N ALA A 17 -10.20 -4.62 0.69
CA ALA A 17 -11.50 -4.22 1.23
C ALA A 17 -11.40 -2.99 2.14
N ILE A 18 -10.39 -2.92 3.01
CA ILE A 18 -10.17 -1.77 3.89
C ILE A 18 -9.77 -0.54 3.07
N ALA A 19 -8.86 -0.68 2.10
CA ALA A 19 -8.48 0.42 1.22
C ALA A 19 -9.66 0.93 0.40
N ALA A 20 -10.47 0.03 -0.18
CA ALA A 20 -11.67 0.41 -0.92
C ALA A 20 -12.70 1.12 -0.03
N ALA A 21 -12.92 0.62 1.19
CA ALA A 21 -13.81 1.27 2.16
C ALA A 21 -13.31 2.67 2.55
N ALA A 22 -12.00 2.85 2.72
CA ALA A 22 -11.41 4.15 3.02
C ALA A 22 -11.63 5.14 1.87
N VAL A 23 -11.34 4.75 0.62
CA VAL A 23 -11.60 5.58 -0.57
C VAL A 23 -13.08 5.95 -0.69
N LEU A 24 -13.99 4.99 -0.48
CA LEU A 24 -15.43 5.27 -0.51
C LEU A 24 -15.84 6.26 0.59
N ALA A 25 -15.29 6.14 1.79
CA ALA A 25 -15.52 7.09 2.87
C ALA A 25 -15.00 8.50 2.53
N GLN A 26 -13.84 8.58 1.86
CA GLN A 26 -13.25 9.84 1.39
C GLN A 26 -14.12 10.51 0.33
N LEU A 27 -14.50 9.77 -0.72
CA LEU A 27 -15.34 10.27 -1.81
C LEU A 27 -16.72 10.76 -1.34
N LYS A 28 -17.20 10.24 -0.21
CA LYS A 28 -18.47 10.64 0.41
C LYS A 28 -18.34 11.89 1.30
N GLY A 29 -17.14 12.27 1.73
CA GLY A 29 -16.94 13.40 2.64
C GLY A 29 -16.62 14.70 1.90
N ASP A 30 -17.39 15.76 2.15
CA ASP A 30 -17.23 17.06 1.48
C ASP A 30 -15.83 17.66 1.67
N ALA A 31 -15.23 17.48 2.86
CA ALA A 31 -13.89 17.96 3.17
C ALA A 31 -12.78 17.41 2.24
N TRP A 32 -13.01 16.25 1.62
CA TRP A 32 -12.05 15.66 0.66
C TRP A 32 -12.13 16.34 -0.70
N TRP A 33 -13.32 16.80 -1.10
CA TRP A 33 -13.53 17.55 -2.33
C TRP A 33 -13.06 19.01 -2.21
N ASP A 34 -13.33 19.63 -1.07
CA ASP A 34 -12.89 21.01 -0.79
C ASP A 34 -11.40 21.10 -0.42
N GLY A 35 -10.69 19.96 -0.38
CA GLY A 35 -9.24 19.89 -0.17
C GLY A 35 -8.78 20.11 1.28
N THR A 36 -9.70 20.18 2.24
CA THR A 36 -9.40 20.50 3.66
C THR A 36 -9.24 19.27 4.55
N ALA A 37 -9.52 18.06 4.06
CA ALA A 37 -9.50 16.83 4.87
C ALA A 37 -8.16 16.56 5.56
N ALA A 38 -7.02 16.81 4.89
CA ALA A 38 -5.69 16.63 5.48
C ALA A 38 -5.47 17.52 6.72
N TRP A 39 -6.03 18.74 6.71
CA TRP A 39 -6.00 19.63 7.88
C TRP A 39 -6.90 19.10 8.99
N TRP A 40 -8.10 18.62 8.67
CA TRP A 40 -9.00 18.00 9.65
C TRP A 40 -8.41 16.75 10.31
N LEU A 41 -7.64 15.96 9.54
CA LEU A 41 -6.89 14.81 10.05
C LEU A 41 -5.85 15.28 11.07
N SER A 42 -5.00 16.24 10.71
CA SER A 42 -3.93 16.72 11.60
C SER A 42 -4.45 17.49 12.82
N ALA A 43 -5.61 18.13 12.71
CA ALA A 43 -6.23 18.91 13.78
C ALA A 43 -6.88 18.05 14.88
N ARG A 44 -6.97 16.72 14.72
CA ARG A 44 -7.49 15.84 15.78
C ARG A 44 -6.54 15.83 16.98
N GLY A 45 -7.10 15.83 18.19
CA GLY A 45 -6.33 15.86 19.44
C GLY A 45 -5.37 14.67 19.65
N GLY A 46 -5.58 13.56 18.94
CA GLY A 46 -4.69 12.39 18.96
C GLY A 46 -3.58 12.41 17.89
N SER A 47 -3.58 13.37 16.97
CA SER A 47 -2.62 13.40 15.86
C SER A 47 -1.19 13.60 16.39
N ALA A 48 -0.31 12.66 16.08
CA ALA A 48 1.12 12.79 16.39
C ALA A 48 1.76 13.96 15.61
N LEU A 49 1.06 14.45 14.59
CA LEU A 49 1.48 15.55 13.73
C LEU A 49 0.88 16.90 14.19
N GLY A 50 0.66 17.11 15.49
CA GLY A 50 0.09 18.36 16.03
C GLY A 50 0.80 19.65 15.57
N GLY A 51 2.09 19.57 15.19
CA GLY A 51 2.83 20.68 14.57
C GLY A 51 2.51 20.94 13.09
N MET A 52 2.05 19.93 12.33
CA MET A 52 1.68 20.07 10.91
C MET A 52 0.41 20.88 10.72
N THR A 53 -0.50 20.89 11.69
CA THR A 53 -1.74 21.67 11.62
C THR A 53 -1.49 23.14 11.35
N GLY A 54 -0.47 23.73 11.99
CA GLY A 54 -0.08 25.12 11.74
C GLY A 54 0.64 25.36 10.40
N LEU A 55 1.26 24.34 9.81
CA LEU A 55 1.84 24.40 8.47
C LEU A 55 0.76 24.31 7.39
N LEU A 56 -0.17 23.35 7.55
CA LEU A 56 -1.32 23.16 6.69
C LEU A 56 -2.25 24.38 6.71
N ALA A 57 -2.50 24.97 7.87
CA ALA A 57 -3.29 26.20 8.01
C ALA A 57 -2.71 27.40 7.27
N ARG A 58 -1.39 27.43 7.02
CA ARG A 58 -0.71 28.53 6.32
C ARG A 58 -0.60 28.32 4.82
N SER A 59 -0.91 27.13 4.31
CA SER A 59 -0.76 26.80 2.89
C SER A 59 -1.94 25.94 2.42
N GLU A 60 -2.87 26.59 1.74
CA GLU A 60 -4.01 25.93 1.10
C GLU A 60 -3.54 24.93 0.04
N TYR A 61 -2.53 25.30 -0.77
CA TYR A 61 -1.98 24.41 -1.79
C TYR A 61 -1.39 23.13 -1.20
N LEU A 62 -0.64 23.23 -0.10
CA LEU A 62 -0.06 22.06 0.56
C LEU A 62 -1.15 21.15 1.13
N THR A 63 -2.17 21.75 1.78
CA THR A 63 -3.30 21.01 2.34
C THR A 63 -4.09 20.30 1.25
N ASN A 64 -4.37 21.00 0.15
CA ASN A 64 -5.11 20.45 -0.97
C ASN A 64 -4.33 19.33 -1.68
N LEU A 65 -3.03 19.52 -1.89
CA LEU A 65 -2.13 18.50 -2.44
C LEU A 65 -2.11 17.25 -1.56
N LEU A 66 -1.97 17.40 -0.25
CA LEU A 66 -1.93 16.26 0.69
C LEU A 66 -3.28 15.54 0.74
N THR A 67 -4.39 16.27 0.78
CA THR A 67 -5.74 15.69 0.73
C THR A 67 -5.91 14.79 -0.49
N HIS A 68 -5.60 15.29 -1.68
CA HIS A 68 -5.74 14.52 -2.91
C HIS A 68 -4.68 13.42 -3.04
N ALA A 69 -3.45 13.64 -2.55
CA ALA A 69 -2.40 12.63 -2.55
C ALA A 69 -2.78 11.42 -1.67
N ILE A 70 -3.39 11.64 -0.51
CA ILE A 70 -3.90 10.56 0.35
C ILE A 70 -4.96 9.75 -0.39
N THR A 71 -5.97 10.41 -0.97
CA THR A 71 -7.04 9.74 -1.72
C THR A 71 -6.52 8.96 -2.91
N LEU A 72 -5.63 9.57 -3.71
CA LEU A 72 -5.01 8.90 -4.87
C LEU A 72 -4.16 7.72 -4.44
N CYS A 73 -3.43 7.83 -3.33
CA CYS A 73 -2.63 6.74 -2.80
C CYS A 73 -3.49 5.56 -2.36
N GLU A 74 -4.58 5.79 -1.63
CA GLU A 74 -5.48 4.72 -1.21
C GLU A 74 -6.20 4.07 -2.39
N ALA A 75 -6.63 4.87 -3.38
CA ALA A 75 -7.20 4.35 -4.62
C ALA A 75 -6.19 3.50 -5.41
N PHE A 76 -4.95 3.98 -5.50
CA PHE A 76 -3.86 3.24 -6.14
C PHE A 76 -3.58 1.92 -5.43
N ILE A 77 -3.60 1.87 -4.10
CA ILE A 77 -3.40 0.64 -3.33
C ILE A 77 -4.58 -0.32 -3.54
N ALA A 78 -5.82 0.17 -3.41
CA ALA A 78 -7.04 -0.64 -3.54
C ALA A 78 -7.13 -1.35 -4.90
N ILE A 79 -6.73 -0.65 -5.97
CA ILE A 79 -6.76 -1.18 -7.34
C ILE A 79 -5.47 -1.94 -7.67
N GLY A 80 -4.32 -1.36 -7.33
CA GLY A 80 -3.00 -1.87 -7.71
C GLY A 80 -2.65 -3.21 -7.08
N ILE A 81 -3.22 -3.54 -5.93
CA ILE A 81 -2.95 -4.82 -5.26
C ILE A 81 -3.47 -6.04 -6.04
N TRP A 82 -4.39 -5.85 -7.01
CA TRP A 82 -4.97 -6.93 -7.81
C TRP A 82 -4.14 -7.31 -9.04
N PHE A 83 -3.34 -6.39 -9.57
CA PHE A 83 -2.58 -6.64 -10.78
C PHE A 83 -1.14 -7.01 -10.42
N ALA A 84 -0.71 -8.22 -10.78
CA ALA A 84 0.65 -8.71 -10.53
C ALA A 84 1.78 -7.70 -10.79
N PRO A 85 1.80 -6.90 -11.89
CA PRO A 85 2.87 -5.93 -12.12
C PRO A 85 2.85 -4.73 -11.17
N THR A 86 1.66 -4.26 -10.75
CA THR A 86 1.54 -3.08 -9.87
C THR A 86 1.44 -3.46 -8.40
N GLN A 87 1.12 -4.72 -8.08
CA GLN A 87 0.92 -5.22 -6.72
C GLN A 87 2.12 -4.95 -5.81
N ARG A 88 3.34 -5.15 -6.31
CA ARG A 88 4.55 -4.89 -5.53
C ARG A 88 4.76 -3.41 -5.24
N ILE A 89 4.50 -2.56 -6.23
CA ILE A 89 4.61 -1.10 -6.09
C ILE A 89 3.53 -0.61 -5.12
N ALA A 90 2.28 -1.05 -5.31
CA ALA A 90 1.17 -0.76 -4.42
C ALA A 90 1.45 -1.19 -2.97
N ALA A 91 1.97 -2.40 -2.75
CA ALA A 91 2.33 -2.89 -1.42
C ALA A 91 3.45 -2.06 -0.77
N ARG A 92 4.47 -1.67 -1.53
CA ARG A 92 5.54 -0.79 -1.00
C ARG A 92 5.05 0.61 -0.69
N THR A 93 4.17 1.16 -1.55
CA THR A 93 3.52 2.44 -1.28
C THR A 93 2.67 2.34 -0.02
N ALA A 94 1.88 1.28 0.14
CA ALA A 94 1.09 0.99 1.34
C ALA A 94 1.93 0.91 2.62
N LEU A 95 3.12 0.28 2.57
CA LEU A 95 4.04 0.21 3.72
C LEU A 95 4.46 1.58 4.26
N VAL A 96 4.51 2.59 3.40
CA VAL A 96 4.90 3.95 3.79
C VAL A 96 3.66 4.81 4.06
N ALA A 97 2.66 4.73 3.17
CA ALA A 97 1.48 5.58 3.22
C ALA A 97 0.60 5.31 4.44
N TRP A 98 0.31 4.05 4.77
CA TRP A 98 -0.60 3.74 5.87
C TRP A 98 -0.09 4.15 7.26
N PRO A 99 1.19 3.94 7.61
CA PRO A 99 1.73 4.50 8.85
C PRO A 99 1.67 6.03 8.90
N LEU A 100 1.99 6.70 7.80
CA LEU A 100 1.91 8.17 7.71
C LEU A 100 0.48 8.67 7.89
N ILE A 101 -0.49 8.03 7.23
CA ILE A 101 -1.92 8.34 7.37
C ILE A 101 -2.39 8.07 8.80
N GLY A 102 -1.99 6.94 9.40
CA GLY A 102 -2.32 6.62 10.80
C GLY A 102 -1.77 7.65 11.79
N LEU A 103 -0.53 8.08 11.61
CA LEU A 103 0.07 9.17 12.41
C LEU A 103 -0.69 10.49 12.22
N ALA A 104 -1.06 10.82 10.99
CA ALA A 104 -1.86 12.01 10.69
C ALA A 104 -3.25 11.95 11.31
N ALA A 105 -3.89 10.78 11.31
CA ALA A 105 -5.21 10.56 11.88
C ALA A 105 -5.22 10.48 13.42
N GLY A 106 -4.04 10.33 14.04
CA GLY A 106 -3.89 10.09 15.48
C GLY A 106 -4.07 8.64 15.91
N GLU A 107 -4.03 7.72 14.95
CA GLU A 107 -4.20 6.28 15.14
C GLU A 107 -2.97 5.53 14.61
N PRO A 108 -1.79 5.69 15.23
CA PRO A 108 -0.54 5.09 14.74
C PRO A 108 -0.58 3.57 14.72
N LEU A 109 -1.28 2.95 15.69
CA LEU A 109 -1.44 1.50 15.76
C LEU A 109 -2.25 0.96 14.59
N TRP A 110 -3.28 1.68 14.16
CA TRP A 110 -4.05 1.34 12.96
C TRP A 110 -3.16 1.40 11.71
N GLY A 111 -2.38 2.48 11.54
CA GLY A 111 -1.48 2.63 10.40
C GLY A 111 -0.41 1.53 10.33
N LEU A 112 0.13 1.12 11.48
CA LEU A 112 1.07 0.00 11.57
C LEU A 112 0.41 -1.35 11.28
N ALA A 113 -0.80 -1.60 11.80
CA ALA A 113 -1.54 -2.81 11.50
C ALA A 113 -1.80 -2.94 9.99
N MET A 114 -2.16 -1.83 9.35
CA MET A 114 -2.31 -1.74 7.89
C MET A 114 -0.99 -2.05 7.17
N ALA A 115 0.14 -1.48 7.61
CA ALA A 115 1.44 -1.80 7.03
C ALA A 115 1.79 -3.30 7.10
N ILE A 116 1.45 -3.99 8.19
CA ILE A 116 1.68 -5.44 8.34
C ILE A 116 0.94 -6.23 7.24
N PHE A 117 -0.28 -5.82 6.86
CA PHE A 117 -1.01 -6.47 5.75
C PHE A 117 -0.26 -6.37 4.40
N ALA A 118 0.56 -5.33 4.20
CA ALA A 118 1.30 -5.11 2.96
C ALA A 118 2.65 -5.84 2.89
N VAL A 119 3.27 -6.17 4.03
CA VAL A 119 4.62 -6.78 4.09
C VAL A 119 4.75 -8.01 3.18
N PRO A 120 3.86 -9.02 3.25
CA PRO A 120 4.04 -10.24 2.45
C PRO A 120 3.91 -10.01 0.94
N LEU A 121 3.22 -8.94 0.54
CA LEU A 121 2.97 -8.60 -0.87
C LEU A 121 4.11 -7.76 -1.45
N ALA A 122 4.85 -7.03 -0.60
CA ALA A 122 6.02 -6.24 -1.00
C ALA A 122 7.26 -7.11 -1.32
N GLU A 123 7.34 -8.28 -0.69
CA GLU A 123 8.44 -9.24 -0.79
C GLU A 123 8.30 -10.26 -1.94
N LEU A 124 7.20 -10.22 -2.71
CA LEU A 124 7.02 -11.15 -3.82
C LEU A 124 8.13 -10.96 -4.87
N PRO A 125 8.84 -12.04 -5.28
CA PRO A 125 9.85 -11.98 -6.33
C PRO A 125 9.25 -11.46 -7.63
N ALA A 126 9.99 -10.62 -8.36
CA ALA A 126 9.62 -10.27 -9.72
C ALA A 126 9.59 -11.56 -10.55
N CYS A 127 8.44 -11.92 -11.10
CA CYS A 127 8.39 -12.97 -12.12
C CYS A 127 9.07 -12.41 -13.37
N GLY A 128 10.35 -12.69 -13.52
CA GLY A 128 11.17 -12.12 -14.58
C GLY A 128 12.65 -12.13 -14.25
N ASN A 129 13.24 -13.32 -14.21
CA ASN A 129 14.56 -13.61 -14.74
C ASN A 129 14.52 -15.09 -15.12
N GLY A 130 14.01 -15.37 -16.32
CA GLY A 130 14.34 -16.61 -17.00
C GLY A 130 15.83 -16.58 -17.32
N SER A 131 16.67 -16.88 -16.34
CA SER A 131 17.99 -17.41 -16.63
C SER A 131 17.76 -18.76 -17.27
N THR A 132 17.88 -18.80 -18.58
CA THR A 132 18.17 -19.98 -19.37
C THR A 132 19.29 -20.76 -18.68
N GLU A 133 18.95 -21.78 -17.89
CA GLU A 133 19.88 -22.88 -17.72
C GLU A 133 19.93 -23.60 -19.08
N PRO A 134 21.11 -23.70 -19.72
CA PRO A 134 21.25 -24.55 -20.88
C PRO A 134 20.96 -25.99 -20.42
N VAL A 135 19.95 -26.60 -21.02
CA VAL A 135 19.75 -28.05 -20.98
C VAL A 135 21.07 -28.67 -21.48
N ALA A 136 21.82 -29.25 -20.56
CA ALA A 136 22.98 -30.07 -20.88
C ALA A 136 22.47 -31.36 -21.54
N THR A 137 22.14 -31.28 -22.82
CA THR A 137 21.99 -32.43 -23.70
C THR A 137 23.39 -32.98 -23.95
N GLY A 138 23.78 -33.99 -23.18
CA GLY A 138 25.07 -34.67 -23.29
C GLY A 138 24.93 -36.17 -23.04
N ALA A 139 24.03 -36.83 -23.75
CA ALA A 139 24.01 -38.28 -23.86
C ALA A 139 24.91 -38.72 -25.03
N SER A 140 26.04 -39.35 -24.72
CA SER A 140 26.85 -40.22 -25.61
C SER A 140 28.09 -40.63 -24.82
N ALA A 141 28.55 -41.87 -24.71
CA ALA A 141 28.07 -43.19 -25.07
C ALA A 141 29.10 -44.17 -24.44
N THR A 142 28.68 -45.39 -24.10
CA THR A 142 29.43 -46.66 -24.22
C THR A 142 30.97 -46.63 -24.24
N ALA A 143 31.61 -47.41 -23.34
CA ALA A 143 32.20 -48.72 -23.68
C ALA A 143 33.35 -49.14 -22.73
N ARG A 144 33.26 -50.40 -22.26
CA ARG A 144 34.36 -51.37 -21.98
C ARG A 144 35.38 -51.00 -20.87
N ALA A 145 35.84 -51.88 -20.00
CA ALA A 145 35.78 -53.34 -19.86
C ALA A 145 35.93 -53.69 -18.36
#